data_AF-A0A2N6G309-F1
#
_entry.id   AF-A0A2N6G309-F1
#
_cell.length_a   1.000
_cell.length_b   1.000
_cell.length_c   1.000
_cell.angle_alpha   90.00
_cell.angle_beta   90.00
_cell.angle_gamma   90.00
#
_symmetry.space_group_name_H-M   'P 1'
#
loop_
_entity.id
_entity.type
_entity.pdbx_description
1 polymer ?
#
loop_
_entity_poly.entity_id
_entity_poly.type
_entity_poly.pdbx_seq_one_letter_code
_entity_poly.pdbx_strand_id
1 'polypeptide(L)' 'MSNVKTIIELENNLTKEEQEKLQNFIEREFGCSKEYTKIFDSSNYVSQSEFANEIYEKMNKIMIEDFSEY' A
#
# COMPACT_ATOMS: atom_id res chain seq x y z
N MET A 1 9.72 -11.20 2.79
CA MET A 1 9.57 -9.94 2.05
C MET A 1 8.72 -10.20 0.82
N SER A 2 7.56 -9.56 0.73
CA SER A 2 6.67 -9.67 -0.44
C SER A 2 7.36 -9.05 -1.67
N ASN A 3 7.43 -9.77 -2.79
CA ASN A 3 8.03 -9.29 -4.07
C ASN A 3 7.16 -8.22 -4.77
N VAL A 4 6.53 -7.30 -4.04
CA VAL A 4 5.69 -6.26 -4.64
C VAL A 4 6.60 -5.27 -5.38
N LYS A 5 6.32 -5.05 -6.67
CA LYS A 5 7.05 -4.08 -7.49
C LYS A 5 6.18 -2.88 -7.86
N THR A 6 4.86 -3.05 -7.84
CA THR A 6 3.89 -2.02 -8.21
C THR A 6 2.86 -1.86 -7.09
N ILE A 7 2.75 -0.63 -6.57
CA ILE A 7 1.76 -0.22 -5.56
C ILE A 7 0.78 0.71 -6.25
N ILE A 8 -0.50 0.41 -6.15
CA ILE A 8 -1.59 1.28 -6.61
C ILE A 8 -2.38 1.70 -5.38
N GLU A 9 -2.36 2.99 -5.09
CA GLU A 9 -3.10 3.58 -3.98
C GLU A 9 -4.31 4.32 -4.53
N LEU A 10 -5.49 4.04 -3.98
CA LEU A 10 -6.75 4.63 -4.42
C LEU A 10 -7.46 5.29 -3.25
N GLU A 11 -8.04 6.47 -3.48
CA GLU A 11 -8.87 7.16 -2.49
C GLU A 11 -10.20 6.47 -2.18
N ASN A 12 -10.65 5.59 -3.09
CA ASN A 12 -11.91 4.87 -2.97
C ASN A 12 -11.71 3.38 -2.65
N ASN A 13 -12.58 2.88 -1.77
CA ASN A 13 -12.66 1.46 -1.45
C ASN A 13 -13.26 0.70 -2.62
N LEU A 14 -12.42 0.16 -3.48
CA LEU A 14 -12.85 -0.79 -4.50
C LEU A 14 -13.25 -2.12 -3.85
N THR A 15 -14.35 -2.71 -4.31
CA THR A 15 -14.68 -4.10 -4.02
C THR A 15 -13.60 -5.03 -4.58
N LYS A 16 -13.53 -6.27 -4.07
CA LYS A 16 -12.56 -7.27 -4.58
C LYS A 16 -12.69 -7.50 -6.09
N GLU A 17 -13.91 -7.50 -6.61
CA GLU A 17 -14.17 -7.68 -8.05
C GLU A 17 -13.65 -6.50 -8.88
N GLU A 18 -13.81 -5.27 -8.38
CA GLU A 18 -13.28 -4.07 -9.03
C GLU A 18 -11.75 -4.00 -8.97
N GLN A 19 -11.16 -4.41 -7.84
CA GLN A 19 -9.70 -4.53 -7.71
C GLN A 19 -9.14 -5.55 -8.71
N GLU A 20 -9.82 -6.68 -8.91
CA GLU A 20 -9.41 -7.69 -9.88
C GLU A 20 -9.55 -7.19 -11.33
N LYS A 21 -10.62 -6.45 -11.65
CA LYS A 21 -10.78 -5.78 -12.96
C LYS A 21 -9.67 -4.76 -13.21
N LEU A 22 -9.30 -3.97 -12.20
CA LEU A 22 -8.21 -3.00 -12.30
C LEU A 22 -6.85 -3.66 -12.48
N GLN A 23 -6.58 -4.74 -11.74
CA GLN A 23 -5.37 -5.54 -11.91
C GLN A 23 -5.26 -6.14 -13.32
N ASN A 24 -6.35 -6.71 -13.84
CA ASN A 24 -6.42 -7.21 -15.22
C ASN A 24 -6.13 -6.10 -16.25
N PHE A 25 -6.71 -4.92 -16.06
CA PHE A 25 -6.46 -3.78 -16.92
C PHE A 25 -4.98 -3.38 -16.91
N ILE A 26 -4.38 -3.27 -15.72
CA ILE A 26 -2.99 -2.85 -15.58
C ILE A 26 -2.01 -3.89 -16.16
N GLU A 27 -2.28 -5.17 -15.95
CA GLU A 27 -1.52 -6.24 -16.56
C GLU A 27 -1.58 -6.18 -18.09
N ARG A 28 -2.77 -5.96 -18.66
CA ARG A 28 -2.97 -5.90 -20.12
C ARG A 28 -2.32 -4.67 -20.76
N GLU A 29 -2.51 -3.49 -20.20
CA GLU A 29 -2.06 -2.24 -20.82
C GLU A 29 -0.60 -1.91 -20.52
N PHE A 30 -0.08 -2.33 -19.36
CA PHE A 30 1.27 -1.94 -18.90
C PHE A 30 2.20 -3.13 -18.65
N GLY A 31 1.76 -4.38 -18.84
CA GLY A 31 2.58 -5.58 -18.63
C GLY A 31 2.96 -5.81 -17.16
N CYS A 32 2.29 -5.14 -16.22
CA CYS A 32 2.50 -5.32 -14.79
C CYS A 32 1.76 -6.56 -14.30
N SER A 33 2.48 -7.66 -14.11
CA SER A 33 1.89 -8.90 -13.60
C SER A 33 1.23 -8.70 -12.23
N LYS A 34 0.08 -9.35 -12.07
CA LYS A 34 -0.70 -9.34 -10.82
C LYS A 34 0.07 -9.88 -9.63
N GLU A 35 0.96 -10.84 -9.85
CA GLU A 35 1.79 -11.43 -8.78
C GLU A 35 2.70 -10.39 -8.11
N TYR A 36 3.01 -9.30 -8.82
CA TYR A 36 3.88 -8.23 -8.35
C TYR A 36 3.13 -6.91 -8.10
N THR A 37 1.81 -6.92 -8.22
CA THR A 37 0.96 -5.73 -8.10
C THR A 37 0.03 -5.86 -6.91
N LYS A 38 0.14 -4.94 -5.94
CA LYS A 38 -0.83 -4.82 -4.84
C LYS A 38 -1.61 -3.51 -4.98
N ILE A 39 -2.93 -3.62 -4.87
CA ILE A 39 -3.81 -2.47 -4.72
C ILE A 39 -4.06 -2.31 -3.24
N PHE A 40 -3.88 -1.09 -2.75
CA PHE A 40 -4.27 -0.73 -1.40
C PHE A 40 -5.25 0.43 -1.48
N ASP A 41 -6.19 0.40 -0.55
CA ASP A 41 -7.07 1.53 -0.31
C ASP A 41 -6.34 2.51 0.61
N SER A 42 -6.33 3.78 0.24
CA SER A 42 -5.59 4.84 0.93
C SER A 42 -5.99 4.99 2.41
N SER A 43 -7.26 4.73 2.73
CA SER A 43 -7.79 4.86 4.09
C SER A 43 -7.23 3.82 5.06
N ASN A 44 -6.75 2.70 4.52
CA ASN A 44 -6.24 1.57 5.28
C ASN A 44 -4.87 1.09 4.73
N TYR A 45 -4.23 1.89 3.87
CA TYR A 45 -2.94 1.62 3.24
C TYR A 45 -1.87 1.34 4.30
N VAL A 46 -1.81 2.20 5.32
CA VAL A 46 -0.90 2.03 6.46
C VAL A 46 -1.05 0.63 7.03
N SER A 47 -2.26 0.22 7.39
CA SER A 47 -2.53 -1.09 8.02
C SER A 47 -2.29 -2.31 7.13
N GLN A 48 -2.49 -2.18 5.81
CA GLN A 48 -2.42 -3.31 4.88
C GLN A 48 -1.04 -3.47 4.21
N SER A 49 -0.27 -2.39 4.12
CA SER A 49 1.05 -2.38 3.53
C SER A 49 2.10 -2.55 4.63
N GLU A 50 2.84 -3.66 4.61
CA GLU A 50 3.97 -3.90 5.53
C GLU A 50 4.98 -2.74 5.48
N PHE A 51 5.25 -2.22 4.29
CA PHE A 51 6.14 -1.07 4.10
C PHE A 51 5.58 0.20 4.75
N ALA A 52 4.29 0.49 4.54
CA ALA A 52 3.67 1.69 5.10
C ALA A 52 3.56 1.63 6.63
N ASN A 53 3.22 0.46 7.18
CA ASN A 53 3.26 0.20 8.62
C ASN A 53 4.67 0.42 9.19
N GLU A 54 5.73 -0.11 8.55
CA GLU A 54 7.10 0.07 9.04
C GLU A 54 7.51 1.55 9.06
N ILE A 55 7.17 2.30 8.01
CA ILE A 55 7.43 3.76 7.97
C ILE A 55 6.63 4.48 9.06
N TYR A 56 5.35 4.15 9.23
CA TYR A 56 4.49 4.73 10.26
C TYR A 56 5.04 4.49 11.67
N GLU A 57 5.42 3.25 12.00
CA GLU A 57 5.99 2.91 13.30
C GLU A 57 7.31 3.66 13.56
N LYS A 58 8.17 3.77 12.55
CA LYS A 58 9.42 4.55 12.66
C LYS A 58 9.14 6.02 12.91
N MET A 59 8.22 6.63 12.15
CA MET A 59 7.85 8.04 12.34
C MET A 59 7.23 8.28 13.72
N ASN A 60 6.35 7.40 14.17
CA ASN A 60 5.72 7.50 15.48
C ASN A 60 6.76 7.38 16.60
N LYS A 61 7.72 6.46 16.47
CA LYS A 61 8.82 6.33 17.42
C LYS A 61 9.68 7.60 17.50
N ILE A 62 10.07 8.17 16.35
CA ILE A 62 10.83 9.43 16.27
C ILE A 62 10.04 10.56 16.95
N MET A 63 8.74 10.67 16.65
CA MET A 63 7.89 11.70 17.25
C MET A 63 7.79 11.53 18.78
N ILE A 64 7.60 10.30 19.28
CA ILE A 64 7.56 10.03 20.73
C ILE A 64 8.89 10.39 21.39
N GLU A 65 10.02 10.03 20.77
CA GLU A 65 11.35 10.37 21.27
C GLU A 65 11.55 11.89 21.31
N ASP A 66 11.22 12.62 20.24
CA ASP A 66 11.30 14.08 20.16
C ASP A 66 10.41 14.78 21.20
N PHE A 67 9.22 14.25 21.50
CA PHE A 67 8.32 14.78 22.53
C PHE A 67 8.75 14.43 23.96
N SER A 68 9.57 13.40 24.15
CA SER A 68 10.06 12.98 25.47
C SER A 68 11.28 13.77 25.96
N GLU A 69 11.92 14.54 25.06
CA GLU A 69 13.03 15.44 25.38
C GLU A 69 12.58 16.87 25.80
N TYR A 70 11.26 17.13 25.83
CA TYR A 70 10.63 18.37 26.35
C TYR A 70 9.92 18.16 27.69
#